data_AF-A0A1B8UY69-F1
#
_entry.id   AF-A0A1B8UY69-F1
#
_cell.length_a   1.000
_cell.length_b   1.000
_cell.length_c   1.000
_cell.angle_alpha   90.00
_cell.angle_beta   90.00
_cell.angle_gamma   90.00
#
_symmetry.space_group_name_H-M   'P 1'
#
loop_
_entity.id
_entity.type
_entity.pdbx_description
1 polymer ?
#
loop_
_entity_poly.entity_id
_entity_poly.type
_entity_poly.pdbx_seq_one_letter_code
_entity_poly.pdbx_strand_id
1 'polypeptide(L)'
;MEEEAVRDSQGSKRWRLGSWKWFFAALLFLYVMVYMPTPYVIYTPGSAEQVKPMVSVQAGDDTEEGTFMLTTVRRTYANLALLLWKSFDPHAEFGKKADSLQGRSEQEYVTEQLFNMSDSQLGAVLAAYNQLKIPYQLKSEGVYVIYNYPNLAHNEFETNDRIIEVDGKPVNDFEALQAVMKGRKAGETVQVKVERDKKEKLVKATLVELTDPNKKEEKRVGFGLRYGQRKEAIPEDKGKTITFKDSDIGGPSAGLMFTLELINRLTPGDLTEGYRIAGTGTIEPGGNVGVIGGIQFKVVAADREKAALFLAPEGNYAEAKAKLETMNTKMKLVSVRTVGDALNAIQKFGAEQKAAQ
;
A
#
# COMPACT_ATOMS: atom_id res chain seq x y z
N MET A 1 32.91 91.35 10.32
CA MET A 1 33.81 90.73 11.30
C MET A 1 33.24 89.36 11.55
N GLU A 2 33.73 88.40 10.77
CA GLU A 2 34.64 87.30 11.17
C GLU A 2 33.76 86.03 11.18
N GLU A 3 33.76 85.25 10.10
CA GLU A 3 34.77 84.24 9.74
C GLU A 3 34.58 82.94 10.54
N GLU A 4 34.13 81.89 9.85
CA GLU A 4 34.60 80.49 9.92
C GLU A 4 33.48 79.60 9.34
N ALA A 5 33.62 79.04 8.14
CA ALA A 5 34.56 78.00 7.70
C ALA A 5 33.76 76.73 7.42
N VAL A 6 33.70 76.42 6.14
CA VAL A 6 33.25 75.17 5.55
C VAL A 6 33.98 73.99 6.19
N ARG A 7 33.24 72.98 6.65
CA ARG A 7 33.76 71.60 6.66
C ARG A 7 32.67 70.57 6.36
N ASP A 8 32.79 70.09 5.13
CA ASP A 8 32.25 68.88 4.57
C ASP A 8 32.44 67.68 5.52
N SER A 9 31.38 66.90 5.74
CA SER A 9 31.55 65.46 5.91
C SER A 9 30.41 64.75 5.19
N GLN A 10 30.75 64.21 4.03
CA GLN A 10 29.99 63.25 3.28
C GLN A 10 29.67 62.01 4.14
N GLY A 11 28.49 62.00 4.75
CA GLY A 11 27.87 60.78 5.26
C GLY A 11 27.20 60.02 4.12
N SER A 12 27.97 59.18 3.43
CA SER A 12 27.52 58.35 2.30
C SER A 12 26.21 57.60 2.56
N LYS A 13 25.09 58.06 1.98
CA LYS A 13 23.89 57.24 1.77
C LYS A 13 24.11 56.28 0.59
N ARG A 14 25.06 55.34 0.74
CA ARG A 14 25.23 54.18 -0.17
C ARG A 14 24.54 52.94 0.39
N TRP A 15 23.30 53.09 0.85
CA TRP A 15 22.42 51.96 1.17
C TRP A 15 21.12 52.21 0.43
N ARG A 16 20.87 51.49 -0.69
CA ARG A 16 19.51 51.12 -1.18
C ARG A 16 19.40 50.49 -2.59
N LEU A 17 20.49 50.33 -3.36
CA LEU A 17 20.43 49.56 -4.63
C LEU A 17 20.96 48.11 -4.53
N GLY A 18 21.64 47.75 -3.44
CA GLY A 18 22.13 46.38 -3.21
C GLY A 18 21.09 45.44 -2.58
N SER A 19 20.12 45.97 -1.83
CA SER A 19 19.14 45.18 -1.05
C SER A 19 18.13 44.44 -1.92
N TRP A 20 17.73 45.01 -3.07
CA TRP A 20 16.79 44.33 -3.97
C TRP A 20 17.45 43.13 -4.67
N LYS A 21 18.74 43.21 -5.04
CA LYS A 21 19.45 42.06 -5.62
C LYS A 21 19.47 40.87 -4.65
N TRP A 22 19.72 41.11 -3.37
CA TRP A 22 19.66 40.08 -2.33
C TRP A 22 18.24 39.57 -2.07
N PHE A 23 17.24 40.45 -2.12
CA PHE A 23 15.83 40.06 -2.02
C PHE A 23 15.42 39.13 -3.17
N PHE A 24 15.71 39.50 -4.42
CA PHE A 24 15.41 38.65 -5.57
C PHE A 24 16.25 37.37 -5.59
N ALA A 25 17.52 37.42 -5.16
CA ALA A 25 18.35 36.22 -5.01
C ALA A 25 17.78 35.27 -3.95
N ALA A 26 17.31 35.79 -2.81
CA ALA A 26 16.66 35.00 -1.77
C ALA A 26 15.32 34.42 -2.25
N LEU A 27 14.54 35.19 -3.01
CA LEU A 27 13.28 34.73 -3.61
C LEU A 27 13.53 33.64 -4.66
N LEU A 28 14.54 33.81 -5.52
CA LEU A 28 14.96 32.79 -6.48
C LEU A 28 15.48 31.54 -5.77
N PHE A 29 16.28 31.69 -4.71
CA PHE A 29 16.76 30.59 -3.91
C PHE A 29 15.60 29.82 -3.26
N LEU A 30 14.63 30.53 -2.66
CA LEU A 30 13.44 29.93 -2.09
C LEU A 30 12.61 29.21 -3.16
N TYR A 31 12.44 29.83 -4.33
CA TYR A 31 11.74 29.22 -5.45
C TYR A 31 12.42 27.91 -5.89
N VAL A 32 13.74 27.91 -6.08
CA VAL A 32 14.50 26.70 -6.41
C VAL A 32 14.35 25.65 -5.32
N MET A 33 14.44 26.03 -4.05
CA MET A 33 14.34 25.10 -2.92
C MET A 33 12.97 24.40 -2.83
N VAL A 34 11.90 25.11 -3.19
CA VAL A 34 10.52 24.61 -3.07
C VAL A 34 10.03 23.92 -4.35
N TYR A 35 10.37 24.45 -5.53
CA TYR A 35 9.79 23.99 -6.79
C TYR A 35 10.72 23.12 -7.63
N MET A 36 12.01 23.06 -7.32
CA MET A 36 12.92 22.16 -8.07
C MET A 36 12.67 20.71 -7.66
N PRO A 37 12.24 19.84 -8.59
CA PRO A 37 12.06 18.43 -8.30
C PRO A 37 13.42 17.77 -8.09
N THR A 38 13.47 16.78 -7.20
CA THR A 38 14.66 15.95 -6.99
C THR A 38 14.36 14.50 -7.34
N PRO A 39 15.38 13.66 -7.61
CA PRO A 39 15.18 12.24 -7.87
C PRO A 39 14.95 11.42 -6.58
N TYR A 40 14.61 12.05 -5.45
CA TYR A 40 14.50 11.41 -4.14
C TYR A 40 13.06 11.33 -3.63
N VAL A 41 12.83 10.29 -2.83
CA VAL A 41 11.64 10.08 -2.01
C VAL A 41 12.04 10.04 -0.54
N ILE A 42 11.10 10.42 0.32
CA ILE A 42 11.23 10.27 1.77
C ILE A 42 10.12 9.35 2.26
N TYR A 43 10.52 8.32 2.99
CA TYR A 43 9.62 7.44 3.72
C TYR A 43 9.53 7.89 5.18
N THR A 44 8.31 7.95 5.70
CA THR A 44 8.00 8.34 7.08
C THR A 44 6.88 7.47 7.65
N PRO A 45 6.73 7.40 8.99
CA PRO A 45 5.55 6.83 9.61
C PRO A 45 4.27 7.44 9.02
N GLY A 46 3.39 6.58 8.53
CA GLY A 46 2.05 6.95 8.10
C GLY A 46 1.09 7.05 9.29
N SER A 47 -0.15 6.63 9.07
CA SER A 47 -1.20 6.52 10.08
C SER A 47 -1.36 5.08 10.59
N ALA A 48 -2.05 4.94 11.72
CA ALA A 48 -2.68 3.69 12.13
C ALA A 48 -4.20 3.90 12.13
N GLU A 49 -4.89 3.28 11.18
CA GLU A 49 -6.32 3.51 10.92
C GLU A 49 -7.15 2.34 11.46
N GLN A 50 -8.30 2.65 12.06
CA GLN A 50 -9.23 1.63 12.54
C GLN A 50 -9.81 0.82 11.38
N VAL A 51 -9.90 -0.49 11.54
CA VAL A 51 -10.32 -1.40 10.46
C VAL A 51 -11.85 -1.52 10.39
N LYS A 52 -12.54 -1.59 11.54
CA LYS A 52 -14.02 -1.69 11.62
C LYS A 52 -14.78 -0.74 10.67
N PRO A 53 -14.45 0.55 10.53
CA PRO A 53 -15.18 1.44 9.62
C PRO A 53 -14.98 1.12 8.13
N MET A 54 -13.94 0.37 7.76
CA MET A 54 -13.57 0.04 6.38
C MET A 54 -14.28 -1.21 5.86
N VAL A 55 -14.89 -2.01 6.74
CA VAL A 55 -15.51 -3.28 6.39
C VAL A 55 -16.94 -3.35 6.92
N SER A 56 -17.81 -4.03 6.19
CA SER A 56 -19.19 -4.29 6.57
C SER A 56 -19.46 -5.77 6.45
N VAL A 57 -20.05 -6.37 7.48
CA VAL A 57 -20.54 -7.75 7.49
C VAL A 57 -22.04 -7.71 7.70
N GLN A 58 -22.82 -8.34 6.81
CA GLN A 58 -24.27 -8.16 6.74
C GLN A 58 -25.00 -8.46 8.06
N ALA A 59 -24.59 -9.51 8.77
CA ALA A 59 -25.05 -9.85 10.12
C ALA A 59 -23.87 -9.90 11.10
N GLY A 60 -23.02 -8.87 11.06
CA GLY A 60 -21.84 -8.79 11.92
C GLY A 60 -22.14 -8.39 13.36
N ASP A 61 -21.35 -8.92 14.29
CA ASP A 61 -21.41 -8.62 15.72
C ASP A 61 -20.84 -7.23 16.05
N ASP A 62 -21.59 -6.43 16.82
CA ASP A 62 -21.26 -5.04 17.17
C ASP A 62 -20.67 -4.86 18.58
N THR A 63 -20.32 -5.95 19.29
CA THR A 63 -19.88 -5.89 20.70
C THR A 63 -18.44 -5.44 20.91
N GLU A 64 -17.67 -5.20 19.84
CA GLU A 64 -16.31 -4.67 19.89
C GLU A 64 -16.23 -3.34 20.70
N GLU A 65 -15.50 -3.37 21.82
CA GLU A 65 -15.23 -2.20 22.66
C GLU A 65 -13.87 -1.53 22.36
N GLY A 66 -12.88 -2.33 21.96
CA GLY A 66 -11.56 -1.86 21.52
C GLY A 66 -11.53 -1.53 20.03
N THR A 67 -10.41 -1.83 19.35
CA THR A 67 -10.32 -1.68 17.88
C THR A 67 -9.08 -2.37 17.30
N PHE A 68 -9.22 -2.96 16.12
CA PHE A 68 -8.09 -3.32 15.27
C PHE A 68 -7.64 -2.15 14.40
N MET A 69 -6.32 -1.96 14.27
CA MET A 69 -5.73 -0.90 13.45
C MET A 69 -4.72 -1.44 12.44
N LEU A 70 -4.90 -1.07 11.18
CA LEU A 70 -3.88 -1.28 10.14
C LEU A 70 -2.91 -0.10 10.14
N THR A 71 -1.67 -0.32 9.69
CA THR A 71 -0.62 0.70 9.71
C THR A 71 -0.06 0.98 8.32
N THR A 72 0.20 2.26 8.03
CA THR A 72 0.66 2.72 6.71
C THR A 72 2.05 3.34 6.75
N VAL A 73 2.69 3.40 5.59
CA VAL A 73 3.95 4.12 5.38
C VAL A 73 3.69 5.24 4.40
N ARG A 74 4.11 6.46 4.75
CA ARG A 74 3.96 7.62 3.88
C ARG A 74 5.20 7.78 3.01
N ARG A 75 5.03 7.72 1.69
CA ARG A 75 6.03 8.11 0.69
C ARG A 75 5.75 9.53 0.19
N THR A 76 6.75 10.40 0.25
CA THR A 76 6.63 11.79 -0.24
C THR A 76 7.74 12.12 -1.22
N TYR A 77 7.41 12.80 -2.34
CA TYR A 77 8.44 13.34 -3.22
C TYR A 77 9.12 14.54 -2.60
N ALA A 78 10.44 14.51 -2.58
CA ALA A 78 11.23 15.52 -1.91
C ALA A 78 11.67 16.60 -2.90
N ASN A 79 11.37 17.85 -2.59
CA ASN A 79 12.14 18.99 -3.09
C ASN A 79 13.36 19.22 -2.17
N LEU A 80 14.25 20.14 -2.55
CA LEU A 80 15.46 20.42 -1.77
C LEU A 80 15.14 20.91 -0.35
N ALA A 81 14.09 21.72 -0.18
CA ALA A 81 13.63 22.17 1.13
C ALA A 81 13.22 21.00 2.03
N LEU A 82 12.46 20.04 1.50
CA LEU A 82 11.99 18.87 2.26
C LEU A 82 13.13 17.92 2.60
N LEU A 83 14.11 17.74 1.71
CA LEU A 83 15.31 16.94 1.99
C LEU A 83 16.07 17.51 3.19
N LEU A 84 16.30 18.83 3.19
CA LEU A 84 16.99 19.51 4.30
C LEU A 84 16.17 19.51 5.58
N TRP A 85 14.86 19.71 5.49
CA TRP A 85 14.03 19.70 6.69
C TRP A 85 13.95 18.30 7.31
N LYS A 86 13.78 17.26 6.49
CA LYS A 86 13.66 15.86 6.96
C LYS A 86 14.98 15.21 7.32
N SER A 87 16.14 15.79 6.99
CA SER A 87 17.42 15.23 7.44
C SER A 87 17.61 15.29 8.95
N PHE A 88 16.78 16.07 9.65
CA PHE A 88 16.74 16.16 11.12
C PHE A 88 15.66 15.27 11.75
N ASP A 89 14.85 14.55 10.96
CA ASP A 89 13.80 13.67 11.45
C ASP A 89 14.35 12.25 11.62
N PRO A 90 14.49 11.73 12.86
CA PRO A 90 15.04 10.40 13.12
C PRO A 90 14.13 9.25 12.67
N HIS A 91 12.92 9.56 12.20
CA HIS A 91 11.98 8.59 11.64
C HIS A 91 11.85 8.72 10.11
N ALA A 92 12.67 9.54 9.46
CA ALA A 92 12.68 9.67 8.01
C ALA A 92 13.77 8.79 7.38
N GLU A 93 13.45 8.15 6.26
CA GLU A 93 14.41 7.42 5.43
C GLU A 93 14.36 7.94 4.01
N PHE A 94 15.54 8.09 3.39
CA PHE A 94 15.68 8.65 2.06
C PHE A 94 15.92 7.53 1.06
N GLY A 95 15.16 7.54 -0.04
CA GLY A 95 15.32 6.62 -1.14
C GLY A 95 15.36 7.34 -2.47
N LYS A 96 15.74 6.63 -3.54
CA LYS A 96 15.60 7.15 -4.90
C LYS A 96 14.20 6.88 -5.43
N LYS A 97 13.65 7.86 -6.15
CA LYS A 97 12.37 7.73 -6.84
C LYS A 97 12.36 6.52 -7.79
N ALA A 98 13.44 6.34 -8.56
CA ALA A 98 13.56 5.23 -9.51
C ALA A 98 13.43 3.85 -8.82
N ASP A 99 14.05 3.67 -7.66
CA ASP A 99 14.01 2.41 -6.90
C ASP A 99 12.61 2.16 -6.32
N SER A 100 11.92 3.22 -5.88
CA SER A 100 10.54 3.11 -5.36
C SER A 100 9.53 2.73 -6.44
N LEU A 101 9.75 3.20 -7.67
CA LEU A 101 8.87 2.96 -8.81
C LEU A 101 9.26 1.71 -9.59
N GLN A 102 10.51 1.23 -9.51
CA GLN A 102 11.00 0.03 -10.23
C GLN A 102 10.63 0.05 -11.73
N GLY A 103 10.76 1.22 -12.37
CA GLY A 103 10.45 1.40 -13.80
C GLY A 103 8.98 1.66 -14.14
N ARG A 104 8.06 1.63 -13.17
CA ARG A 104 6.65 2.01 -13.35
C ARG A 104 6.45 3.52 -13.34
N SER A 105 5.40 4.01 -13.99
CA SER A 105 4.84 5.34 -13.78
C SER A 105 4.15 5.44 -12.41
N GLU A 106 3.79 6.65 -11.99
CA GLU A 106 3.03 6.86 -10.75
C GLU A 106 1.67 6.17 -10.78
N GLN A 107 0.97 6.27 -11.91
CA GLN A 107 -0.37 5.73 -12.07
C GLN A 107 -0.35 4.19 -12.05
N GLU A 108 0.64 3.59 -12.70
CA GLU A 108 0.88 2.14 -12.67
C GLU A 108 1.22 1.67 -11.25
N TYR A 109 2.10 2.39 -10.54
CA TYR A 109 2.42 2.08 -9.15
C TYR A 109 1.16 2.12 -8.27
N VAL A 110 0.37 3.20 -8.33
CA VAL A 110 -0.85 3.35 -7.53
C VAL A 110 -1.83 2.23 -7.85
N THR A 111 -2.03 1.91 -9.13
CA THR A 111 -2.98 0.86 -9.51
C THR A 111 -2.53 -0.51 -9.05
N GLU A 112 -1.24 -0.81 -9.10
CA GLU A 112 -0.72 -2.05 -8.52
C GLU A 112 -0.93 -2.10 -7.00
N GLN A 113 -0.72 -0.98 -6.29
CA GLN A 113 -0.99 -0.95 -4.85
C GLN A 113 -2.48 -1.17 -4.53
N LEU A 114 -3.39 -0.58 -5.29
CA LEU A 114 -4.83 -0.80 -5.12
C LEU A 114 -5.22 -2.24 -5.48
N PHE A 115 -4.62 -2.82 -6.53
CA PHE A 115 -4.82 -4.22 -6.88
C PHE A 115 -4.35 -5.15 -5.75
N ASN A 116 -3.14 -4.91 -5.22
CA ASN A 116 -2.59 -5.68 -4.10
C ASN A 116 -3.44 -5.54 -2.82
N MET A 117 -4.08 -4.38 -2.61
CA MET A 117 -5.01 -4.20 -1.49
C MET A 117 -6.28 -5.05 -1.69
N SER A 118 -6.84 -5.07 -2.90
CA SER A 118 -7.98 -5.93 -3.23
C SER A 118 -7.65 -7.42 -3.01
N ASP A 119 -6.47 -7.87 -3.43
CA ASP A 119 -5.99 -9.23 -3.15
C ASP A 119 -5.81 -9.49 -1.64
N SER A 120 -5.30 -8.50 -0.90
CA SER A 120 -5.16 -8.58 0.56
C SER A 120 -6.51 -8.68 1.28
N GLN A 121 -7.52 -7.97 0.80
CA GLN A 121 -8.89 -8.02 1.32
C GLN A 121 -9.53 -9.38 1.03
N LEU A 122 -9.39 -9.89 -0.20
CA LEU A 122 -9.84 -11.24 -0.54
C LEU A 122 -9.13 -12.29 0.33
N GLY A 123 -7.80 -12.22 0.44
CA GLY A 123 -7.03 -13.11 1.29
C GLY A 123 -7.52 -13.11 2.74
N ALA A 124 -7.86 -11.94 3.28
CA ALA A 124 -8.41 -11.80 4.62
C ALA A 124 -9.79 -12.43 4.78
N VAL A 125 -10.68 -12.25 3.79
CA VAL A 125 -11.99 -12.92 3.76
C VAL A 125 -11.83 -14.43 3.76
N LEU A 126 -10.96 -14.96 2.89
CA LEU A 126 -10.73 -16.40 2.80
C LEU A 126 -10.11 -16.96 4.08
N ALA A 127 -9.13 -16.27 4.66
CA ALA A 127 -8.53 -16.66 5.93
C ALA A 127 -9.55 -16.67 7.08
N ALA A 128 -10.41 -15.65 7.17
CA ALA A 128 -11.47 -15.58 8.18
C ALA A 128 -12.52 -16.70 7.99
N TYR A 129 -13.01 -16.90 6.76
CA TYR A 129 -13.95 -17.97 6.46
C TYR A 129 -13.37 -19.35 6.74
N ASN A 130 -12.11 -19.61 6.37
CA ASN A 130 -11.46 -20.89 6.65
C ASN A 130 -11.25 -21.11 8.15
N GLN A 131 -10.82 -20.07 8.88
CA GLN A 131 -10.65 -20.11 10.34
C GLN A 131 -11.97 -20.45 11.05
N LEU A 132 -13.09 -19.91 10.55
CA LEU A 132 -14.42 -20.08 11.11
C LEU A 132 -15.22 -21.23 10.47
N LYS A 133 -14.63 -21.94 9.51
CA LYS A 133 -15.26 -23.03 8.74
C LYS A 133 -16.56 -22.60 8.04
N ILE A 134 -16.60 -21.37 7.53
CA ILE A 134 -17.72 -20.83 6.75
C ILE A 134 -17.56 -21.30 5.31
N PRO A 135 -18.52 -22.04 4.73
CA PRO A 135 -18.46 -22.46 3.33
C PRO A 135 -18.72 -21.26 2.39
N TYR A 136 -17.97 -21.22 1.29
CA TYR A 136 -18.05 -20.17 0.28
C TYR A 136 -17.74 -20.69 -1.12
N GLN A 137 -18.12 -19.91 -2.12
CA GLN A 137 -17.76 -20.10 -3.52
C GLN A 137 -16.94 -18.91 -4.01
N LEU A 138 -15.93 -19.16 -4.85
CA LEU A 138 -15.17 -18.11 -5.51
C LEU A 138 -15.81 -17.78 -6.86
N LYS A 139 -16.18 -16.52 -7.03
CA LYS A 139 -16.68 -15.98 -8.31
C LYS A 139 -15.60 -15.11 -8.94
N SER A 140 -15.30 -15.33 -10.21
CA SER A 140 -14.40 -14.45 -10.95
C SER A 140 -15.11 -13.15 -11.32
N GLU A 141 -14.43 -12.02 -11.14
CA GLU A 141 -14.91 -10.70 -11.59
C GLU A 141 -14.25 -10.26 -12.92
N GLY A 142 -13.15 -10.93 -13.30
CA GLY A 142 -12.45 -10.71 -14.55
C GLY A 142 -10.94 -10.61 -14.39
N VAL A 143 -10.27 -10.49 -15.53
CA VAL A 143 -8.82 -10.28 -15.62
C VAL A 143 -8.54 -8.81 -15.93
N TYR A 144 -7.73 -8.17 -15.09
CA TYR A 144 -7.43 -6.75 -15.16
C TYR A 144 -5.95 -6.51 -15.46
N VAL A 145 -5.68 -5.56 -16.36
CA VAL A 145 -4.34 -5.07 -16.64
C VAL A 145 -3.89 -4.17 -15.48
N ILE A 146 -2.73 -4.48 -14.91
CA ILE A 146 -2.11 -3.68 -13.85
C ILE A 146 -1.16 -2.66 -14.46
N TYR A 147 -0.18 -3.12 -15.24
CA TYR A 147 0.72 -2.22 -15.99
C TYR A 147 1.39 -2.94 -17.16
N ASN A 148 1.96 -2.17 -18.08
CA ASN A 148 2.62 -2.69 -19.27
C ASN A 148 4.13 -2.77 -19.08
N TYR A 149 4.80 -3.62 -19.86
CA TYR A 149 6.25 -3.58 -20.01
C TYR A 149 6.58 -3.05 -21.42
N PRO A 150 6.75 -1.72 -21.61
CA PRO A 150 6.94 -1.12 -22.93
C PRO A 150 8.17 -1.67 -23.67
N ASN A 151 9.18 -2.10 -22.92
CA ASN A 151 10.40 -2.70 -23.45
C ASN A 151 10.21 -4.15 -23.93
N LEU A 152 9.15 -4.83 -23.47
CA LEU A 152 8.83 -6.20 -23.86
C LEU A 152 7.81 -6.23 -25.01
N ALA A 153 6.78 -5.39 -24.96
CA ALA A 153 5.73 -5.34 -25.97
C ALA A 153 5.21 -3.92 -26.19
N HIS A 154 4.89 -3.62 -27.45
CA HIS A 154 4.06 -2.47 -27.82
C HIS A 154 2.60 -2.91 -27.91
N ASN A 155 1.75 -2.32 -27.08
CA ASN A 155 0.32 -2.61 -27.04
C ASN A 155 -0.48 -1.34 -26.66
N GLU A 156 -1.79 -1.39 -26.87
CA GLU A 156 -2.72 -0.27 -26.63
C GLU A 156 -3.48 -0.40 -25.28
N PHE A 157 -3.05 -1.34 -24.44
CA PHE A 157 -3.64 -1.52 -23.11
C PHE A 157 -3.34 -0.33 -22.22
N GLU A 158 -4.29 0.00 -21.37
CA GLU A 158 -4.10 0.93 -20.27
C GLU A 158 -4.29 0.18 -18.95
N THR A 159 -3.67 0.73 -17.91
CA THR A 159 -3.86 0.27 -16.54
C THR A 159 -5.35 0.31 -16.17
N ASN A 160 -5.82 -0.73 -15.46
CA ASN A 160 -7.22 -0.97 -15.07
C ASN A 160 -8.16 -1.44 -16.20
N ASP A 161 -7.66 -1.72 -17.40
CA ASP A 161 -8.45 -2.40 -18.44
C ASP A 161 -8.90 -3.79 -17.95
N ARG A 162 -10.19 -4.10 -18.04
CA ARG A 162 -10.70 -5.48 -17.86
C ARG A 162 -10.72 -6.17 -19.21
N ILE A 163 -10.01 -7.28 -19.35
CA ILE A 163 -10.00 -8.09 -20.58
C ILE A 163 -11.31 -8.87 -20.65
N ILE A 164 -12.13 -8.60 -21.67
CA ILE A 164 -13.43 -9.26 -21.88
C ILE A 164 -13.32 -10.35 -22.94
N GLU A 165 -12.64 -10.08 -24.06
CA GLU A 165 -12.46 -11.04 -25.16
C GLU A 165 -11.10 -10.90 -25.83
N VAL A 166 -10.60 -12.00 -26.39
CA VAL A 166 -9.43 -12.03 -27.27
C VAL A 166 -9.83 -12.74 -28.57
N ASP A 167 -9.75 -12.03 -29.70
CA ASP A 167 -10.25 -12.45 -31.03
C ASP A 167 -11.67 -13.02 -30.98
N GLY A 168 -12.58 -12.33 -30.27
CA GLY A 168 -13.99 -12.72 -30.12
C GLY A 168 -14.26 -13.90 -29.19
N LYS A 169 -13.22 -14.47 -28.54
CA LYS A 169 -13.38 -15.50 -27.50
C LYS A 169 -13.46 -14.86 -26.12
N PRO A 170 -14.47 -15.19 -25.29
CA PRO A 170 -14.64 -14.59 -23.97
C PRO A 170 -13.52 -14.99 -23.01
N VAL A 171 -13.13 -14.05 -22.16
CA VAL A 171 -12.11 -14.19 -21.11
C VAL A 171 -12.71 -13.67 -19.81
N ASN A 172 -13.05 -14.58 -18.91
CA ASN A 172 -13.61 -14.23 -17.60
C ASN A 172 -12.64 -14.51 -16.45
N ASP A 173 -11.59 -15.30 -16.68
CA ASP A 173 -10.62 -15.75 -15.69
C ASP A 173 -9.28 -16.09 -16.37
N PHE A 174 -8.29 -16.46 -15.55
CA PHE A 174 -6.99 -16.87 -16.05
C PHE A 174 -7.02 -18.16 -16.89
N GLU A 175 -7.91 -19.09 -16.59
CA GLU A 175 -8.01 -20.37 -17.32
C GLU A 175 -8.51 -20.12 -18.76
N ALA A 176 -9.55 -19.30 -18.90
CA ALA A 176 -10.05 -18.84 -20.19
C ALA A 176 -8.99 -18.05 -20.96
N LEU A 177 -8.27 -17.13 -20.31
CA LEU A 177 -7.19 -16.39 -20.96
C LEU A 177 -6.09 -17.34 -21.46
N GLN A 178 -5.65 -18.27 -20.62
CA GLN A 178 -4.64 -19.26 -20.99
C GLN A 178 -5.11 -20.16 -22.14
N ALA A 179 -6.39 -20.56 -22.14
CA ALA A 179 -6.97 -21.36 -23.21
C ALA A 179 -6.97 -20.61 -24.55
N VAL A 180 -7.28 -19.31 -24.56
CA VAL A 180 -7.26 -18.49 -25.79
C VAL A 180 -5.84 -18.22 -26.29
N MET A 181 -4.87 -18.15 -25.37
CA MET A 181 -3.45 -17.94 -25.69
C MET A 181 -2.71 -19.21 -26.13
N LYS A 182 -3.27 -20.40 -25.85
CA LYS A 182 -2.65 -21.68 -26.20
C LYS A 182 -2.45 -21.83 -27.71
N GLY A 183 -1.20 -22.08 -28.12
CA GLY A 183 -0.83 -22.29 -29.53
C GLY A 183 -0.56 -21.02 -30.33
N ARG A 184 -0.75 -19.83 -29.73
CA ARG A 184 -0.38 -18.54 -30.32
C ARG A 184 1.14 -18.38 -30.41
N LYS A 185 1.60 -17.52 -31.32
CA LYS A 185 3.04 -17.31 -31.57
C LYS A 185 3.44 -15.86 -31.31
N ALA A 186 4.70 -15.66 -30.91
CA ALA A 186 5.27 -14.32 -30.85
C ALA A 186 5.24 -13.66 -32.23
N GLY A 187 4.96 -12.35 -32.27
CA GLY A 187 4.76 -11.56 -33.49
C GLY A 187 3.33 -11.54 -34.01
N GLU A 188 2.46 -12.43 -33.53
CA GLU A 188 1.03 -12.41 -33.87
C GLU A 188 0.35 -11.18 -33.25
N THR A 189 -0.48 -10.48 -34.03
CA THR A 189 -1.31 -9.39 -33.50
C THR A 189 -2.71 -9.92 -33.26
N VAL A 190 -3.22 -9.74 -32.05
CA VAL A 190 -4.58 -10.10 -31.67
C VAL A 190 -5.41 -8.86 -31.37
N GLN A 191 -6.71 -8.95 -31.60
CA GLN A 191 -7.65 -7.92 -31.22
C GLN A 191 -8.26 -8.29 -29.87
N VAL A 192 -8.14 -7.39 -28.89
CA VAL A 192 -8.62 -7.61 -27.53
C VAL A 192 -9.74 -6.62 -27.25
N LYS A 193 -10.89 -7.13 -26.82
CA LYS A 193 -11.97 -6.31 -26.29
C LYS A 193 -11.73 -6.10 -24.81
N VAL A 194 -11.61 -4.85 -24.39
CA VAL A 194 -11.44 -4.46 -22.99
C VAL A 194 -12.58 -3.57 -22.54
N GLU A 195 -12.91 -3.62 -21.25
CA GLU A 195 -13.73 -2.62 -20.60
C GLU A 195 -12.81 -1.60 -19.93
N ARG A 196 -12.92 -0.35 -20.36
CA ARG A 196 -12.19 0.80 -19.82
C ARG A 196 -13.21 1.87 -19.43
N ASP A 197 -13.22 2.28 -18.16
CA ASP A 197 -14.19 3.25 -17.63
C ASP A 197 -15.66 2.89 -17.94
N LYS A 198 -16.00 1.59 -17.77
CA LYS A 198 -17.33 1.02 -18.06
C LYS A 198 -17.75 1.11 -19.54
N LYS A 199 -16.81 1.32 -20.46
CA LYS A 199 -17.05 1.32 -21.91
C LYS A 199 -16.20 0.24 -22.56
N GLU A 200 -16.79 -0.47 -23.51
CA GLU A 200 -16.05 -1.42 -24.33
C GLU A 200 -15.16 -0.68 -25.34
N LYS A 201 -13.91 -1.13 -25.44
CA LYS A 201 -12.93 -0.67 -26.43
C LYS A 201 -12.25 -1.87 -27.07
N LEU A 202 -11.91 -1.74 -28.35
CA LEU A 202 -11.04 -2.70 -29.03
C LEU A 202 -9.62 -2.16 -29.02
N VAL A 203 -8.70 -2.94 -28.50
CA VAL A 203 -7.27 -2.63 -28.45
C VAL A 203 -6.49 -3.69 -29.23
N LYS A 204 -5.41 -3.27 -29.89
CA LYS A 204 -4.49 -4.19 -30.57
C LYS A 204 -3.32 -4.52 -29.65
N ALA A 205 -2.92 -5.79 -29.66
CA ALA A 205 -1.76 -6.24 -28.93
C ALA A 205 -0.93 -7.21 -29.76
N THR A 206 0.36 -6.91 -29.93
CA THR A 206 1.33 -7.82 -30.52
C THR A 206 1.85 -8.75 -29.43
N LEU A 207 1.72 -10.04 -29.66
CA LEU A 207 2.17 -11.07 -28.73
C LEU A 207 3.69 -11.19 -28.75
N VAL A 208 4.29 -11.38 -27.59
CA VAL A 208 5.73 -11.48 -27.41
C VAL A 208 6.11 -12.73 -26.64
N GLU A 209 7.34 -13.19 -26.86
CA GLU A 209 7.92 -14.26 -26.06
C GLU A 209 8.30 -13.70 -24.68
N LEU A 210 7.76 -14.31 -23.64
CA LEU A 210 8.00 -14.00 -22.24
C LEU A 210 8.86 -15.11 -21.65
N THR A 211 10.01 -14.72 -21.12
CA THR A 211 10.92 -15.62 -20.41
C THR A 211 10.65 -15.52 -18.92
N ASP A 212 10.40 -16.65 -18.27
CA ASP A 212 10.36 -16.69 -16.81
C ASP A 212 11.79 -16.62 -16.26
N PRO A 213 12.14 -15.61 -15.43
CA PRO A 213 13.49 -15.49 -14.89
C PRO A 213 13.90 -16.70 -14.02
N ASN A 214 12.93 -17.41 -13.42
CA ASN A 214 13.16 -18.59 -12.58
C ASN A 214 13.03 -19.91 -13.36
N LYS A 215 12.49 -19.87 -14.58
CA LYS A 215 12.34 -21.03 -15.47
C LYS A 215 12.71 -20.64 -16.90
N LYS A 216 14.00 -20.40 -17.13
CA LYS A 216 14.53 -19.94 -18.43
C LYS A 216 14.17 -20.82 -19.63
N GLU A 217 13.80 -22.09 -19.40
CA GLU A 217 13.44 -23.05 -20.44
C GLU A 217 11.94 -23.04 -20.81
N GLU A 218 11.07 -22.47 -19.96
CA GLU A 218 9.63 -22.35 -20.25
C GLU A 218 9.33 -21.01 -20.95
N LYS A 219 9.43 -21.01 -22.28
CA LYS A 219 9.00 -19.89 -23.12
C LYS A 219 7.47 -19.82 -23.15
N ARG A 220 6.91 -18.68 -22.72
CA ARG A 220 5.46 -18.41 -22.80
C ARG A 220 5.19 -17.28 -23.76
N VAL A 221 4.06 -17.31 -24.47
CA VAL A 221 3.63 -16.20 -25.32
C VAL A 221 2.58 -15.38 -24.57
N GLY A 222 2.71 -14.06 -24.60
CA GLY A 222 1.77 -13.19 -23.90
C GLY A 222 1.80 -11.74 -24.39
N PHE A 223 1.03 -10.90 -23.74
CA PHE A 223 0.82 -9.50 -24.12
C PHE A 223 1.94 -8.54 -23.67
N GLY A 224 2.94 -9.02 -22.92
CA GLY A 224 3.98 -8.15 -22.34
C GLY A 224 3.45 -7.19 -21.28
N LEU A 225 2.50 -7.64 -20.46
CA LEU A 225 1.90 -6.86 -19.37
C LEU A 225 1.83 -7.65 -18.07
N ARG A 226 1.73 -6.93 -16.96
CA ARG A 226 1.35 -7.44 -15.66
C ARG A 226 -0.18 -7.35 -15.54
N TYR A 227 -0.81 -8.47 -15.23
CA TYR A 227 -2.25 -8.56 -15.05
C TYR A 227 -2.58 -9.40 -13.82
N GLY A 228 -3.78 -9.19 -13.28
CA GLY A 228 -4.29 -9.91 -12.12
C GLY A 228 -5.75 -10.31 -12.34
N GLN A 229 -6.23 -11.33 -11.62
CA GLN A 229 -7.63 -11.75 -11.67
C GLN A 229 -8.29 -11.33 -10.37
N ARG A 230 -9.37 -10.55 -10.46
CA ARG A 230 -10.19 -10.24 -9.29
C ARG A 230 -11.20 -11.34 -9.07
N LYS A 231 -11.40 -11.69 -7.81
CA LYS A 231 -12.36 -12.69 -7.37
C LYS A 231 -13.11 -12.18 -6.15
N GLU A 232 -14.33 -12.66 -6.02
CA GLU A 232 -15.20 -12.40 -4.88
C GLU A 232 -15.49 -13.74 -4.17
N ALA A 233 -15.50 -13.72 -2.83
CA ALA A 233 -15.88 -14.87 -2.03
C ALA A 233 -17.35 -14.74 -1.62
N ILE A 234 -18.20 -15.61 -2.18
CA ILE A 234 -19.64 -15.64 -1.91
C ILE A 234 -19.93 -16.69 -0.84
N PRO A 235 -20.29 -16.31 0.40
CA PRO A 235 -20.65 -17.27 1.43
C PRO A 235 -21.99 -17.93 1.10
N GLU A 236 -22.18 -19.19 1.52
CA GLU A 236 -23.49 -19.86 1.37
C GLU A 236 -24.57 -19.20 2.25
N ASP A 237 -24.16 -18.70 3.41
CA ASP A 237 -24.99 -17.92 4.31
C ASP A 237 -24.85 -16.42 3.99
N LYS A 238 -25.93 -15.83 3.47
CA LYS A 238 -25.96 -14.41 3.09
C LYS A 238 -25.68 -13.48 4.28
N GLY A 239 -26.01 -13.87 5.52
CA GLY A 239 -25.69 -13.06 6.70
C GLY A 239 -24.19 -12.82 6.88
N LYS A 240 -23.35 -13.65 6.28
CA LYS A 240 -21.89 -13.55 6.35
C LYS A 240 -21.28 -12.76 5.18
N THR A 241 -22.10 -12.14 4.34
CA THR A 241 -21.60 -11.33 3.20
C THR A 241 -20.75 -10.17 3.71
N ILE A 242 -19.56 -10.04 3.12
CA ILE A 242 -18.56 -9.02 3.46
C ILE A 242 -18.47 -8.01 2.32
N THR A 243 -18.37 -6.73 2.67
CA THR A 243 -18.11 -5.66 1.71
C THR A 243 -17.07 -4.71 2.29
N PHE A 244 -16.10 -4.32 1.48
CA PHE A 244 -15.12 -3.30 1.83
C PHE A 244 -15.53 -1.95 1.27
N LYS A 245 -15.24 -0.89 2.03
CA LYS A 245 -15.40 0.48 1.52
C LYS A 245 -14.19 0.87 0.70
N ASP A 246 -14.42 1.71 -0.30
CA ASP A 246 -13.35 2.31 -1.09
C ASP A 246 -12.41 3.12 -0.19
N SER A 247 -11.12 3.00 -0.46
CA SER A 247 -10.04 3.62 0.29
C SER A 247 -8.86 3.90 -0.63
N ASP A 248 -8.17 5.01 -0.40
CA ASP A 248 -6.93 5.35 -1.11
C ASP A 248 -5.69 4.62 -0.53
N ILE A 249 -5.90 3.74 0.46
CA ILE A 249 -4.83 2.94 1.08
C ILE A 249 -4.56 1.71 0.20
N GLY A 250 -3.34 1.61 -0.31
CA GLY A 250 -2.88 0.48 -1.11
C GLY A 250 -1.88 -0.44 -0.40
N GLY A 251 -1.57 -1.55 -1.05
CA GLY A 251 -0.54 -2.51 -0.65
C GLY A 251 -1.07 -3.71 0.13
N PRO A 252 -0.32 -4.82 0.18
CA PRO A 252 -0.84 -6.10 0.67
C PRO A 252 -0.79 -6.26 2.19
N SER A 253 -0.25 -5.27 2.92
CA SER A 253 0.22 -5.46 4.30
C SER A 253 -0.85 -5.36 5.39
N ALA A 254 -2.11 -5.15 5.01
CA ALA A 254 -3.25 -5.02 5.91
C ALA A 254 -4.01 -6.35 6.12
N GLY A 255 -3.64 -7.41 5.38
CA GLY A 255 -4.34 -8.69 5.35
C GLY A 255 -4.60 -9.28 6.74
N LEU A 256 -3.60 -9.32 7.61
CA LEU A 256 -3.77 -9.81 8.98
C LEU A 256 -4.83 -9.01 9.75
N MET A 257 -4.77 -7.68 9.69
CA MET A 257 -5.66 -6.82 10.48
C MET A 257 -7.11 -6.86 9.95
N PHE A 258 -7.30 -6.95 8.63
CA PHE A 258 -8.61 -7.24 8.06
C PHE A 258 -9.13 -8.61 8.49
N THR A 259 -8.27 -9.62 8.55
CA THR A 259 -8.67 -10.97 8.97
C THR A 259 -9.18 -10.97 10.41
N LEU A 260 -8.46 -10.32 11.32
CA LEU A 260 -8.84 -10.24 12.74
C LEU A 260 -10.14 -9.48 12.93
N GLU A 261 -10.32 -8.34 12.26
CA GLU A 261 -11.58 -7.59 12.26
C GLU A 261 -12.73 -8.46 11.74
N LEU A 262 -12.53 -9.16 10.61
CA LEU A 262 -13.57 -10.02 10.04
C LEU A 262 -13.95 -11.16 10.98
N ILE A 263 -12.99 -11.79 11.65
CA ILE A 263 -13.28 -12.82 12.64
C ILE A 263 -14.08 -12.19 13.79
N ASN A 264 -13.68 -11.03 14.30
CA ASN A 264 -14.40 -10.32 15.36
C ASN A 264 -15.85 -10.04 14.97
N ARG A 265 -16.07 -9.57 13.74
CA ARG A 265 -17.41 -9.32 13.19
C ARG A 265 -18.22 -10.58 12.97
N LEU A 266 -17.59 -11.72 12.67
CA LEU A 266 -18.27 -12.98 12.34
C LEU A 266 -18.50 -13.90 13.55
N THR A 267 -17.95 -13.54 14.72
CA THR A 267 -18.11 -14.30 15.97
C THR A 267 -18.69 -13.44 17.08
N PRO A 268 -19.57 -13.98 17.95
CA PRO A 268 -20.05 -13.23 19.10
C PRO A 268 -18.92 -12.84 20.07
N GLY A 269 -18.97 -11.61 20.57
CA GLY A 269 -18.05 -11.10 21.60
C GLY A 269 -16.96 -10.17 21.06
N ASP A 270 -16.10 -9.70 21.97
CA ASP A 270 -15.03 -8.75 21.66
C ASP A 270 -13.65 -9.41 21.69
N LEU A 271 -13.12 -9.74 20.51
CA LEU A 271 -11.75 -10.23 20.36
C LEU A 271 -10.69 -9.20 20.72
N THR A 272 -11.01 -7.90 20.72
CA THR A 272 -10.03 -6.86 21.06
C THR A 272 -9.78 -6.75 22.56
N GLU A 273 -10.62 -7.39 23.38
CA GLU A 273 -10.58 -7.34 24.84
C GLU A 273 -10.62 -5.89 25.39
N GLY A 274 -11.27 -4.97 24.66
CA GLY A 274 -11.31 -3.53 24.99
C GLY A 274 -10.04 -2.74 24.65
N TYR A 275 -9.05 -3.34 23.96
CA TYR A 275 -7.77 -2.69 23.65
C TYR A 275 -7.66 -2.19 22.21
N ARG A 276 -6.78 -1.20 22.03
CA ARG A 276 -6.33 -0.74 20.71
C ARG A 276 -5.20 -1.65 20.24
N ILE A 277 -5.47 -2.47 19.22
CA ILE A 277 -4.53 -3.48 18.73
C ILE A 277 -4.12 -3.11 17.31
N ALA A 278 -2.86 -2.72 17.13
CA ALA A 278 -2.29 -2.46 15.82
C ALA A 278 -1.56 -3.69 15.29
N GLY A 279 -1.35 -3.73 13.99
CA GLY A 279 -0.44 -4.70 13.42
C GLY A 279 -0.25 -4.54 11.92
N THR A 280 0.42 -5.52 11.35
CA THR A 280 0.64 -5.63 9.92
C THR A 280 0.96 -7.08 9.54
N GLY A 281 0.79 -7.41 8.27
CA GLY A 281 1.17 -8.68 7.70
C GLY A 281 0.36 -8.93 6.45
N THR A 282 0.99 -9.50 5.42
CA THR A 282 0.20 -10.10 4.34
C THR A 282 -0.49 -11.35 4.89
N ILE A 283 -1.56 -11.78 4.23
CA ILE A 283 -2.29 -12.97 4.64
C ILE A 283 -2.50 -13.91 3.47
N GLU A 284 -2.19 -15.18 3.67
CA GLU A 284 -2.57 -16.24 2.76
C GLU A 284 -3.95 -16.81 3.14
N PRO A 285 -4.71 -17.39 2.19
CA PRO A 285 -6.02 -17.99 2.49
C PRO A 285 -6.02 -19.06 3.58
N GLY A 286 -4.87 -19.72 3.82
CA GLY A 286 -4.68 -20.70 4.89
C GLY A 286 -4.42 -20.08 6.28
N GLY A 287 -4.38 -18.76 6.40
CA GLY A 287 -4.13 -18.06 7.65
C GLY A 287 -2.65 -17.81 7.98
N ASN A 288 -1.72 -18.06 7.05
CA ASN A 288 -0.29 -17.74 7.24
C ASN A 288 -0.05 -16.23 7.07
N VAL A 289 0.74 -15.67 7.98
CA VAL A 289 1.11 -14.26 8.00
C VAL A 289 2.47 -14.06 7.34
N GLY A 290 2.50 -13.27 6.28
CA GLY A 290 3.73 -12.99 5.53
C GLY A 290 4.39 -11.66 5.89
N VAL A 291 5.65 -11.54 5.49
CA VAL A 291 6.48 -10.35 5.72
C VAL A 291 6.01 -9.14 4.93
N ILE A 292 6.39 -7.96 5.41
CA ILE A 292 6.05 -6.66 4.83
C ILE A 292 7.28 -5.76 4.77
N GLY A 293 7.18 -4.67 4.01
CA GLY A 293 8.17 -3.59 4.02
C GLY A 293 7.79 -2.46 4.98
N GLY A 294 8.79 -1.78 5.53
CA GLY A 294 8.61 -0.55 6.31
C GLY A 294 8.08 -0.76 7.74
N ILE A 295 8.41 -1.88 8.37
CA ILE A 295 7.93 -2.22 9.72
C ILE A 295 8.35 -1.18 10.77
N GLN A 296 9.54 -0.59 10.64
CA GLN A 296 10.04 0.48 11.49
C GLN A 296 9.14 1.72 11.49
N PHE A 297 8.51 2.05 10.36
CA PHE A 297 7.56 3.16 10.26
C PHE A 297 6.22 2.82 10.89
N LYS A 298 5.78 1.57 10.73
CA LYS A 298 4.50 1.06 11.21
C LYS A 298 4.43 0.94 12.73
N VAL A 299 5.51 0.50 13.37
CA VAL A 299 5.64 0.50 14.83
C VAL A 299 5.46 1.92 15.40
N VAL A 300 6.07 2.91 14.76
CA VAL A 300 5.92 4.32 15.17
C VAL A 300 4.51 4.83 14.95
N ALA A 301 3.86 4.47 13.83
CA ALA A 301 2.48 4.85 13.56
C ALA A 301 1.50 4.28 14.60
N ALA A 302 1.67 3.02 14.99
CA ALA A 302 0.86 2.38 16.02
C ALA A 302 1.03 3.01 17.41
N ASP A 303 2.28 3.33 17.79
CA ASP A 303 2.57 3.99 19.06
C ASP A 303 1.93 5.39 19.15
N ARG A 304 1.98 6.16 18.05
CA ARG A 304 1.31 7.48 17.97
C ARG A 304 -0.19 7.39 18.24
N GLU A 305 -0.82 6.30 17.79
CA GLU A 305 -2.23 6.01 18.02
C GLU A 305 -2.50 5.24 19.32
N LYS A 306 -1.50 5.16 20.21
CA LYS A 306 -1.58 4.55 21.54
C LYS A 306 -2.06 3.11 21.51
N ALA A 307 -1.62 2.35 20.51
CA ALA A 307 -1.85 0.92 20.49
C ALA A 307 -1.25 0.27 21.75
N ALA A 308 -2.00 -0.61 22.40
CA ALA A 308 -1.53 -1.36 23.55
C ALA A 308 -0.69 -2.57 23.12
N LEU A 309 -1.02 -3.13 21.94
CA LEU A 309 -0.40 -4.30 21.35
C LEU A 309 -0.11 -4.05 19.87
N PHE A 310 1.06 -4.46 19.40
CA PHE A 310 1.47 -4.51 18.01
C PHE A 310 1.76 -5.95 17.59
N LEU A 311 1.04 -6.44 16.59
CA LEU A 311 1.26 -7.75 15.97
C LEU A 311 2.17 -7.60 14.74
N ALA A 312 3.34 -8.23 14.78
CA ALA A 312 4.33 -8.20 13.70
C ALA A 312 4.56 -9.59 13.10
N PRO A 313 4.70 -9.71 11.77
CA PRO A 313 5.10 -10.97 11.15
C PRO A 313 6.44 -11.45 11.71
N GLU A 314 6.61 -12.76 11.89
CA GLU A 314 7.84 -13.35 12.45
C GLU A 314 9.11 -12.86 11.75
N GLY A 315 9.10 -12.81 10.41
CA GLY A 315 10.24 -12.34 9.62
C GLY A 315 10.56 -10.84 9.76
N ASN A 316 9.66 -10.03 10.31
CA ASN A 316 9.87 -8.61 10.58
C ASN A 316 10.10 -8.30 12.06
N TYR A 317 9.96 -9.29 12.96
CA TYR A 317 9.92 -9.06 14.40
C TYR A 317 11.22 -8.45 14.94
N ALA A 318 12.39 -8.91 14.49
CA ALA A 318 13.67 -8.39 14.95
C ALA A 318 13.84 -6.88 14.64
N GLU A 319 13.45 -6.47 13.44
CA GLU A 319 13.48 -5.06 13.01
C GLU A 319 12.45 -4.22 13.78
N ALA A 320 11.23 -4.74 13.95
CA ALA A 320 10.19 -4.11 14.76
C ALA A 320 10.67 -3.87 16.20
N LYS A 321 11.30 -4.90 16.80
CA LYS A 321 11.82 -4.87 18.16
C LYS A 321 12.94 -3.85 18.30
N ALA A 322 13.92 -3.87 17.40
CA ALA A 322 15.01 -2.89 17.38
C ALA A 322 14.46 -1.46 17.31
N LYS A 323 13.41 -1.22 16.50
CA LYS A 323 12.78 0.11 16.47
C LYS A 323 12.08 0.45 17.78
N LEU A 324 11.30 -0.48 18.33
CA LEU A 324 10.56 -0.28 19.58
C LEU A 324 11.49 0.02 20.77
N GLU A 325 12.67 -0.60 20.83
CA GLU A 325 13.68 -0.33 21.88
C GLU A 325 14.25 1.10 21.83
N THR A 326 14.15 1.79 20.69
CA THR A 326 14.52 3.22 20.57
C THR A 326 13.42 4.17 21.04
N MET A 327 12.23 3.65 21.34
CA MET A 327 11.04 4.44 21.64
C MET A 327 10.68 4.34 23.11
N ASN A 328 10.20 5.45 23.69
CA ASN A 328 9.65 5.45 25.05
C ASN A 328 8.16 5.06 25.00
N THR A 329 7.87 3.78 24.80
CA THR A 329 6.50 3.26 24.63
C THR A 329 6.15 2.19 25.65
N LYS A 330 4.85 2.09 25.96
CA LYS A 330 4.25 1.00 26.74
C LYS A 330 3.68 -0.11 25.85
N MET A 331 3.62 0.11 24.54
CA MET A 331 3.09 -0.84 23.56
C MET A 331 3.87 -2.15 23.62
N LYS A 332 3.15 -3.26 23.68
CA LYS A 332 3.75 -4.60 23.59
C LYS A 332 3.89 -5.00 22.12
N LEU A 333 4.97 -5.70 21.81
CA LEU A 333 5.23 -6.25 20.48
C LEU A 333 5.18 -7.78 20.55
N VAL A 334 4.40 -8.38 19.67
CA VAL A 334 4.28 -9.84 19.58
C VAL A 334 4.53 -10.30 18.15
N SER A 335 5.33 -11.36 18.02
CA SER A 335 5.59 -12.07 16.77
C SER A 335 4.43 -13.00 16.45
N VAL A 336 3.96 -13.00 15.20
CA VAL A 336 2.91 -13.91 14.71
C VAL A 336 3.31 -14.55 13.38
N ARG A 337 2.98 -15.83 13.23
CA ARG A 337 3.18 -16.59 11.97
C ARG A 337 1.85 -16.94 11.32
N THR A 338 0.80 -17.03 12.12
CA THR A 338 -0.54 -17.41 11.69
C THR A 338 -1.63 -16.55 12.34
N VAL A 339 -2.84 -16.59 11.80
CA VAL A 339 -4.04 -16.03 12.44
C VAL A 339 -4.27 -16.63 13.83
N GLY A 340 -4.03 -17.93 13.99
CA GLY A 340 -4.14 -18.59 15.30
C GLY A 340 -3.17 -18.02 16.33
N ASP A 341 -1.92 -17.74 15.94
CA ASP A 341 -0.95 -17.09 16.84
C ASP A 341 -1.41 -15.70 17.26
N ALA A 342 -1.97 -14.93 16.32
CA ALA A 342 -2.50 -13.60 16.59
C ALA A 342 -3.67 -13.66 17.60
N LEU A 343 -4.65 -14.53 17.39
CA LEU A 343 -5.78 -14.71 18.31
C LEU A 343 -5.30 -15.11 19.71
N ASN A 344 -4.39 -16.08 19.80
CA ASN A 344 -3.80 -16.52 21.07
C ASN A 344 -3.02 -15.39 21.77
N ALA A 345 -2.27 -14.60 21.00
CA ALA A 345 -1.51 -13.46 21.52
C ALA A 345 -2.43 -12.40 22.13
N ILE A 346 -3.54 -12.09 21.46
CA ILE A 346 -4.52 -11.10 21.93
C ILE A 346 -5.19 -11.60 23.22
N GLN A 347 -5.67 -12.84 23.24
CA GLN A 347 -6.30 -13.43 24.43
C GLN A 347 -5.34 -13.43 25.63
N LYS A 348 -4.09 -13.86 25.43
CA LYS A 348 -3.06 -13.86 26.46
C LYS A 348 -2.77 -12.45 26.96
N PHE A 349 -2.62 -11.49 26.04
CA PHE A 349 -2.40 -10.09 26.37
C PHE A 349 -3.55 -9.52 27.24
N GLY A 350 -4.81 -9.74 26.83
CA GLY A 350 -5.97 -9.30 27.59
C GLY A 350 -6.02 -9.90 29.00
N ALA A 351 -5.75 -11.20 29.14
CA ALA A 351 -5.69 -11.86 30.44
C ALA A 351 -4.59 -11.28 31.36
N GLU A 352 -3.40 -11.02 30.81
CA GLU A 352 -2.28 -10.41 31.54
C GLU A 352 -2.60 -8.98 32.00
N GLN A 353 -3.25 -8.17 31.15
CA GLN A 353 -3.62 -6.81 31.51
C GLN A 353 -4.69 -6.76 32.60
N LYS A 354 -5.69 -7.65 32.55
CA LYS A 354 -6.73 -7.76 33.59
C LYS A 354 -6.17 -8.23 34.93
N ALA A 355 -5.17 -9.11 34.93
CA ALA A 355 -4.51 -9.56 36.16
C ALA A 355 -3.59 -8.51 36.80
N ALA A 356 -3.18 -7.49 36.04
CA ALA A 356 -2.32 -6.40 36.52
C ALA A 356 -3.11 -5.20 37.07
N GLN A 357 -4.43 -5.20 36.94
CA GLN A 357 -5.38 -4.23 37.51
C GLN A 357 -5.94 -4.76 38.83
#